data_AF-A0A8I1T3R6-F1
#
_entry.id   AF-A0A8I1T3R6-F1
#
_cell.length_a   1.000
_cell.length_b   1.000
_cell.length_c   1.000
_cell.angle_alpha   90.00
_cell.angle_beta   90.00
_cell.angle_gamma   90.00
#
_symmetry.space_group_name_H-M   'P 1'
#
loop_
_entity.id
_entity.type
_entity.pdbx_description
1 polymer ?
#
loop_
_entity_poly.entity_id
_entity_poly.type
_entity_poly.pdbx_seq_one_letter_code
_entity_poly.pdbx_strand_id
1 'polypeptide(L)'
;MATALRSNRGQSTIEWVGLITLMAGLMAALTAAGIQVPAAGLAHSVSTKILCAASLSKSCAGKGSLEKAYGDRLAVLVRAGTPTLMYGKDMLGLPVDFRTCRSPWCADSPGEGEVGESTAGEPVTLFTRAFEGDNGSTYVQYWAYYPESASLRGAPVLERKGYHRNDWESMQIRVEPDGTVSERASSHNGYNHTRSSANWGSDMGWDFLTDATEAVGLREDGGWGESTGRYLIAGGSHAGNVDGELSGGRYPSYTPAGQIRLVPLETVKDGPLSRPADFDPITPPWKKKVWADGEAEGTG
;
A
#
# COMPACT_ATOMS: atom_id res chain seq x y z
N MET A 1 -46.85 -3.17 -32.11
CA MET A 1 -45.49 -3.24 -31.51
C MET A 1 -44.75 -1.96 -31.89
N ALA A 2 -44.63 -1.01 -30.97
CA ALA A 2 -43.87 0.22 -31.19
C ALA A 2 -42.52 0.07 -30.49
N THR A 3 -41.45 0.12 -31.27
CA THR A 3 -40.06 0.07 -30.80
C THR A 3 -39.74 1.38 -30.09
N ALA A 4 -39.55 1.33 -28.77
CA ALA A 4 -39.07 2.48 -28.01
C ALA A 4 -37.60 2.75 -28.36
N LEU A 5 -37.34 3.84 -29.10
CA LEU A 5 -35.99 4.35 -29.32
C LEU A 5 -35.42 4.82 -27.97
N ARG A 6 -34.24 4.31 -27.62
CA ARG A 6 -33.47 4.79 -26.46
C ARG A 6 -33.16 6.29 -26.65
N SER A 7 -33.57 7.08 -25.66
CA SER A 7 -33.21 8.48 -25.51
C SER A 7 -31.69 8.63 -25.32
N ASN A 8 -30.97 9.05 -26.36
CA ASN A 8 -29.57 9.50 -26.26
C ASN A 8 -29.53 10.88 -25.59
N ARG A 9 -29.40 10.94 -24.27
CA ARG A 9 -28.97 12.16 -23.56
C ARG A 9 -27.44 12.17 -23.46
N GLY A 10 -26.80 12.48 -24.59
CA GLY A 10 -25.38 12.77 -24.67
C GLY A 10 -25.20 14.14 -25.32
N GLN A 11 -25.38 15.21 -24.55
CA GLN A 11 -24.96 16.54 -24.96
C GLN A 11 -24.10 17.13 -23.86
N SER A 12 -22.83 17.33 -24.17
CA SER A 12 -21.93 18.22 -23.47
C SER A 12 -22.63 19.57 -23.36
N THR A 13 -23.08 19.95 -22.17
CA THR A 13 -23.77 21.23 -21.97
C THR A 13 -22.83 22.38 -22.35
N ILE A 14 -23.37 23.52 -22.78
CA ILE A 14 -22.60 24.74 -23.09
C ILE A 14 -21.70 25.13 -21.91
N GLU A 15 -22.11 24.76 -20.70
CA GLU A 15 -21.37 24.92 -19.45
C GLU A 15 -20.03 24.16 -19.45
N TRP A 16 -19.97 22.94 -20.00
CA TRP A 16 -18.73 22.18 -20.12
C TRP A 16 -17.76 22.82 -21.12
N VAL A 17 -18.27 23.33 -22.24
CA VAL A 17 -17.46 24.04 -23.23
C VAL A 17 -16.90 25.34 -22.64
N GLY A 18 -17.74 26.08 -21.90
CA GLY A 18 -17.34 27.29 -21.18
C GLY A 18 -16.26 27.02 -20.13
N LEU A 19 -16.43 25.97 -19.32
CA LEU A 19 -15.48 25.57 -18.29
C LEU A 19 -14.11 25.17 -18.90
N ILE A 20 -14.11 24.34 -19.95
CA ILE A 20 -12.87 23.93 -20.63
C ILE A 20 -12.15 25.14 -21.22
N THR A 21 -12.89 26.06 -21.84
CA THR A 21 -12.31 27.29 -22.43
C THR A 21 -11.70 28.19 -21.36
N LEU A 22 -12.39 28.35 -20.21
CA LEU A 22 -11.88 29.09 -19.06
C LEU A 22 -10.59 28.48 -18.52
N MET A 23 -10.57 27.15 -18.32
CA MET A 23 -9.39 26.44 -17.82
C MET A 23 -8.21 26.55 -18.79
N ALA A 24 -8.46 26.43 -20.10
CA ALA A 24 -7.43 26.61 -21.13
C ALA A 24 -6.86 28.03 -21.13
N GLY A 25 -7.72 29.05 -21.00
CA GLY A 25 -7.29 30.45 -20.90
C GLY A 25 -6.46 30.73 -19.64
N LEU A 26 -6.86 30.15 -18.50
CA LEU A 26 -6.11 30.26 -17.24
C LEU A 26 -4.72 29.62 -17.35
N MET A 27 -4.64 28.40 -17.91
CA MET A 27 -3.37 27.71 -18.12
C MET A 27 -2.45 28.50 -19.06
N ALA A 28 -3.00 29.06 -20.15
CA ALA A 28 -2.25 29.92 -21.07
C ALA A 28 -1.71 31.18 -20.37
N ALA A 29 -2.53 31.83 -19.52
CA ALA A 29 -2.12 32.99 -18.75
C ALA A 29 -1.01 32.66 -17.74
N LEU A 30 -1.09 31.52 -17.05
CA LEU A 30 -0.05 31.04 -16.14
C LEU A 30 1.27 30.77 -16.87
N THR A 31 1.21 30.14 -18.04
CA THR A 31 2.42 29.93 -18.86
C THR A 31 3.02 31.24 -19.38
N ALA A 32 2.19 32.21 -19.78
CA ALA A 32 2.64 33.53 -20.20
C ALA A 32 3.26 34.34 -19.05
N ALA A 33 2.84 34.08 -17.80
CA ALA A 33 3.41 34.65 -16.59
C ALA A 33 4.69 33.94 -16.10
N GLY A 34 5.19 32.94 -16.82
CA GLY A 34 6.41 32.20 -16.46
C GLY A 34 6.23 31.19 -15.32
N ILE A 35 4.99 30.89 -14.93
CA ILE A 35 4.69 29.91 -13.89
C ILE A 35 4.73 28.52 -14.53
N GLN A 36 5.72 27.71 -14.14
CA GLN A 36 5.79 26.31 -14.53
C GLN A 36 4.77 25.50 -13.71
N VAL A 37 3.64 25.20 -14.32
CA VAL A 37 2.66 24.26 -13.76
C VAL A 37 3.16 22.83 -14.06
N PRO A 38 3.30 21.93 -13.07
CA PRO A 38 3.67 20.54 -13.31
C PRO A 38 2.59 19.83 -14.15
N ALA A 39 2.78 19.83 -15.47
CA ALA A 39 1.78 19.31 -16.41
C ALA A 39 1.43 17.83 -16.16
N ALA A 40 2.42 17.04 -15.73
CA ALA A 40 2.22 15.63 -15.40
C ALA A 40 1.38 15.43 -14.13
N GLY A 41 1.65 16.18 -13.06
CA GLY A 41 0.90 16.08 -11.80
C GLY A 41 -0.53 16.60 -11.94
N LEU A 42 -0.73 17.70 -12.68
CA LEU A 42 -2.06 18.24 -12.94
C LEU A 42 -2.89 17.31 -13.85
N ALA A 43 -2.28 16.77 -14.92
CA ALA A 43 -2.94 15.83 -15.81
C ALA A 43 -3.31 14.52 -15.09
N HIS A 44 -2.45 14.04 -14.18
CA HIS A 44 -2.75 12.88 -13.36
C HIS A 44 -3.93 13.14 -12.41
N SER A 45 -3.88 14.24 -11.65
CA SER A 45 -4.95 14.63 -10.71
C SER A 45 -6.30 14.81 -11.41
N VAL A 46 -6.32 15.46 -12.57
CA VAL A 46 -7.53 15.65 -13.38
C VAL A 46 -8.04 14.32 -13.95
N SER A 47 -7.15 13.45 -14.45
CA SER A 47 -7.52 12.13 -14.97
C SER A 47 -8.14 11.24 -13.89
N THR A 48 -7.55 11.22 -12.70
CA THR A 48 -8.07 10.48 -11.55
C THR A 48 -9.48 10.97 -11.18
N LYS A 49 -9.70 12.30 -11.12
CA LYS A 49 -11.03 12.86 -10.83
C LYS A 49 -12.06 12.60 -11.94
N ILE A 50 -11.66 12.62 -13.20
CA ILE A 50 -12.54 12.30 -14.34
C ILE A 50 -12.93 10.82 -14.33
N LEU A 51 -11.99 9.91 -14.06
CA LEU A 51 -12.26 8.47 -13.95
C LEU A 51 -13.21 8.16 -12.80
N CYS A 52 -13.08 8.88 -11.68
CA CYS A 52 -14.01 8.81 -10.58
C CYS A 52 -15.42 9.26 -10.96
N ALA A 53 -15.54 10.41 -11.63
CA ALA A 53 -16.81 10.99 -12.04
C ALA A 53 -17.51 10.16 -13.14
N ALA A 54 -16.76 9.65 -14.12
CA ALA A 54 -17.29 8.87 -15.23
C ALA A 54 -17.77 7.47 -14.83
N SER A 55 -17.27 6.93 -13.71
CA SER A 55 -17.70 5.61 -13.24
C SER A 55 -19.12 5.56 -12.66
N LEU A 56 -19.78 6.72 -12.42
CA LEU A 56 -21.10 6.84 -11.74
C LEU A 56 -21.23 6.01 -10.45
N SER A 57 -20.11 5.55 -9.89
CA SER A 57 -20.05 4.82 -8.64
C SER A 57 -19.64 5.81 -7.56
N LYS A 58 -20.38 5.84 -6.46
CA LYS A 58 -20.04 6.60 -5.25
C LYS A 58 -18.78 6.07 -4.53
N SER A 59 -17.79 5.52 -5.25
CA SER A 59 -16.63 4.91 -4.62
C SER A 59 -15.40 5.04 -5.49
N CYS A 60 -14.79 6.22 -5.45
CA CYS A 60 -13.37 6.34 -5.76
C CYS A 60 -12.48 6.12 -4.54
N ALA A 61 -12.85 5.11 -3.74
CA ALA A 61 -12.44 4.82 -2.37
C ALA A 61 -13.05 5.77 -1.33
N GLY A 62 -14.17 5.36 -0.72
CA GLY A 62 -14.79 6.10 0.37
C GLY A 62 -16.18 5.61 0.73
N LYS A 63 -16.28 4.90 1.86
CA LYS A 63 -17.48 4.31 2.50
C LYS A 63 -18.26 3.29 1.64
N GLY A 64 -18.30 2.03 2.09
CA GLY A 64 -19.09 0.94 1.49
C GLY A 64 -18.29 -0.09 0.67
N SER A 65 -17.05 0.21 0.25
CA SER A 65 -16.23 -0.75 -0.50
C SER A 65 -15.76 -1.92 0.36
N LEU A 66 -15.41 -1.66 1.63
CA LEU A 66 -15.00 -2.69 2.59
C LEU A 66 -16.19 -3.56 3.00
N GLU A 67 -17.35 -2.95 3.28
CA GLU A 67 -18.59 -3.69 3.60
C GLU A 67 -19.01 -4.58 2.44
N LYS A 68 -18.94 -4.08 1.21
CA LYS A 68 -19.24 -4.87 0.02
C LYS A 68 -18.26 -6.04 -0.18
N ALA A 69 -16.99 -5.84 0.17
CA ALA A 69 -15.95 -6.86 -0.01
C ALA A 69 -15.96 -7.93 1.09
N TYR A 70 -16.15 -7.52 2.36
CA TYR A 70 -15.93 -8.38 3.52
C TYR A 70 -17.14 -8.53 4.44
N GLY A 71 -18.22 -7.79 4.21
CA GLY A 71 -19.35 -7.66 5.15
C GLY A 71 -19.04 -6.71 6.30
N ASP A 72 -20.08 -6.34 7.06
CA ASP A 72 -20.01 -5.27 8.08
C ASP A 72 -19.00 -5.59 9.19
N ARG A 73 -19.00 -6.83 9.71
CA ARG A 73 -18.12 -7.24 10.81
C ARG A 73 -16.65 -7.09 10.46
N LEU A 74 -16.22 -7.69 9.35
CA LEU A 74 -14.83 -7.62 8.91
C LEU A 74 -14.46 -6.22 8.44
N ALA A 75 -15.38 -5.45 7.84
CA ALA A 75 -15.11 -4.06 7.48
C ALA A 75 -14.82 -3.16 8.70
N VAL A 76 -15.49 -3.40 9.84
CA VAL A 76 -15.16 -2.72 11.10
C VAL A 76 -13.77 -3.11 11.58
N LEU A 77 -13.45 -4.40 11.57
CA LEU A 77 -12.14 -4.89 11.99
C LEU A 77 -11.00 -4.32 11.12
N VAL A 78 -11.17 -4.31 9.80
CA VAL A 78 -10.19 -3.73 8.85
C VAL A 78 -9.98 -2.23 9.09
N ARG A 79 -10.98 -1.49 9.55
CA ARG A 79 -10.79 -0.08 9.90
C ARG A 79 -10.10 0.09 11.25
N ALA A 80 -10.55 -0.66 12.25
CA ALA A 80 -10.02 -0.59 13.60
C ALA A 80 -8.54 -1.01 13.66
N GLY A 81 -8.16 -2.02 12.89
CA GLY A 81 -6.78 -2.50 12.78
C GLY A 81 -5.88 -1.72 11.84
N THR A 82 -6.35 -0.61 11.25
CA THR A 82 -5.48 0.15 10.31
C THR A 82 -4.27 0.68 11.07
N PRO A 83 -3.02 0.34 10.67
CA PRO A 83 -1.85 0.76 11.41
C PRO A 83 -1.53 2.23 11.15
N THR A 84 -0.82 2.85 12.10
CA THR A 84 -0.02 4.05 11.77
C THR A 84 1.25 3.62 11.07
N LEU A 85 1.51 4.17 9.88
CA LEU A 85 2.73 3.87 9.12
C LEU A 85 3.86 4.77 9.61
N MET A 86 4.98 4.18 10.01
CA MET A 86 6.18 4.88 10.45
C MET A 86 7.29 4.64 9.43
N TYR A 87 7.74 5.69 8.76
CA TYR A 87 8.71 5.58 7.68
C TYR A 87 10.11 5.83 8.19
N GLY A 88 10.98 4.84 8.04
CA GLY A 88 12.36 4.91 8.48
C GLY A 88 13.15 5.98 7.72
N LYS A 89 14.29 6.35 8.28
CA LYS A 89 15.26 7.20 7.57
C LYS A 89 15.55 6.62 6.17
N ASP A 90 15.71 7.52 5.20
CA ASP A 90 15.97 7.21 3.78
C ASP A 90 14.80 6.54 3.03
N MET A 91 13.60 6.57 3.60
CA MET A 91 12.36 6.29 2.88
C MET A 91 12.08 7.39 1.86
N LEU A 92 12.22 7.06 0.57
CA LEU A 92 11.98 8.02 -0.51
C LEU A 92 10.57 7.94 -1.10
N GLY A 93 9.92 6.77 -1.04
CA GLY A 93 8.59 6.56 -1.59
C GLY A 93 7.54 6.23 -0.53
N LEU A 94 6.31 6.70 -0.72
CA LEU A 94 5.15 6.30 0.06
C LEU A 94 4.47 5.07 -0.56
N PRO A 95 3.72 4.27 0.22
CA PRO A 95 2.93 3.19 -0.37
C PRO A 95 1.73 3.79 -1.11
N VAL A 96 1.58 3.40 -2.38
CA VAL A 96 0.65 4.02 -3.33
C VAL A 96 -0.21 2.96 -4.00
N ASP A 97 -1.24 3.41 -4.70
CA ASP A 97 -2.07 2.52 -5.50
C ASP A 97 -1.39 2.21 -6.83
N PHE A 98 -1.00 0.95 -7.03
CA PHE A 98 -0.32 0.49 -8.25
C PHE A 98 -1.10 0.78 -9.54
N ARG A 99 -2.40 1.09 -9.45
CA ARG A 99 -3.24 1.41 -10.59
C ARG A 99 -3.03 2.85 -11.06
N THR A 100 -2.65 3.75 -10.17
CA THR A 100 -2.43 5.18 -10.47
C THR A 100 -0.94 5.50 -10.52
N CYS A 101 -0.12 4.86 -9.69
CA CYS A 101 1.31 5.13 -9.60
C CYS A 101 2.17 3.87 -9.73
N ARG A 102 3.15 3.87 -10.65
CA ARG A 102 4.13 2.78 -10.88
C ARG A 102 5.55 3.28 -11.15
N SER A 103 5.83 4.52 -10.79
CA SER A 103 7.16 5.10 -10.88
C SER A 103 7.54 5.72 -9.55
N PRO A 104 8.83 5.74 -9.16
CA PRO A 104 9.28 6.36 -7.92
C PRO A 104 8.79 7.80 -7.77
N TRP A 105 8.87 8.59 -8.85
CA TRP A 105 8.47 10.00 -8.88
C TRP A 105 7.05 10.29 -8.38
N CYS A 106 6.05 9.45 -8.71
CA CYS A 106 4.69 9.69 -8.23
C CYS A 106 4.47 9.23 -6.79
N ALA A 107 5.39 8.44 -6.24
CA ALA A 107 5.37 7.99 -4.86
C ALA A 107 6.27 8.84 -3.93
N ASP A 108 7.06 9.78 -4.47
CA ASP A 108 8.06 10.55 -3.70
C ASP A 108 7.46 11.19 -2.44
N SER A 109 8.05 10.86 -1.29
CA SER A 109 7.67 11.35 0.03
C SER A 109 8.18 12.77 0.28
N PRO A 110 7.43 13.63 1.00
CA PRO A 110 7.93 14.90 1.53
C PRO A 110 9.14 14.75 2.49
N GLY A 111 9.39 13.54 3.01
CA GLY A 111 10.60 13.19 3.76
C GLY A 111 10.47 13.29 5.28
N GLU A 112 9.74 14.27 5.81
CA GLU A 112 9.59 14.49 7.26
C GLU A 112 8.16 14.86 7.66
N GLY A 113 7.81 14.57 8.92
CA GLY A 113 6.52 14.92 9.53
C GLY A 113 5.35 14.02 9.15
N GLU A 114 4.15 14.53 9.38
CA GLU A 114 2.90 13.85 9.02
C GLU A 114 2.69 13.90 7.51
N VAL A 115 2.53 12.75 6.87
CA VAL A 115 2.37 12.64 5.40
C VAL A 115 1.16 11.78 5.05
N GLY A 116 0.22 12.35 4.30
CA GLY A 116 -0.98 11.65 3.80
C GLY A 116 -0.96 11.42 2.28
N GLU A 117 -0.09 12.11 1.56
CA GLU A 117 0.05 12.05 0.11
C GLU A 117 1.51 12.28 -0.32
N SER A 118 1.86 11.79 -1.50
CA SER A 118 3.16 12.03 -2.13
C SER A 118 3.27 13.47 -2.62
N THR A 119 4.48 13.89 -2.98
CA THR A 119 4.73 15.20 -3.62
C THR A 119 4.03 15.35 -4.98
N ALA A 120 3.63 14.26 -5.61
CA ALA A 120 2.81 14.24 -6.82
C ALA A 120 1.29 14.20 -6.55
N GLY A 121 0.87 14.17 -5.29
CA GLY A 121 -0.53 14.10 -4.86
C GLY A 121 -1.13 12.69 -4.86
N GLU A 122 -0.31 11.64 -4.87
CA GLU A 122 -0.79 10.27 -4.71
C GLU A 122 -1.11 9.97 -3.24
N PRO A 123 -2.35 9.56 -2.91
CA PRO A 123 -2.70 9.25 -1.52
C PRO A 123 -1.95 8.02 -1.01
N VAL A 124 -1.51 8.07 0.24
CA VAL A 124 -1.00 6.89 0.95
C VAL A 124 -2.08 5.81 0.95
N THR A 125 -1.74 4.63 0.42
CA THR A 125 -2.71 3.57 0.15
C THR A 125 -2.22 2.23 0.68
N LEU A 126 -3.08 1.53 1.41
CA LEU A 126 -2.92 0.13 1.74
C LEU A 126 -4.01 -0.68 1.06
N PHE A 127 -3.62 -1.77 0.41
CA PHE A 127 -4.55 -2.75 -0.08
C PHE A 127 -4.88 -3.72 1.05
N THR A 128 -6.14 -4.16 1.13
CA THR A 128 -6.58 -5.02 2.22
C THR A 128 -7.01 -6.38 1.73
N ARG A 129 -6.98 -7.35 2.64
CA ARG A 129 -7.71 -8.62 2.57
C ARG A 129 -8.14 -8.98 3.98
N ALA A 130 -9.34 -9.54 4.12
CA ALA A 130 -9.81 -10.06 5.40
C ALA A 130 -10.55 -11.38 5.19
N PHE A 131 -10.26 -12.37 6.02
CA PHE A 131 -10.86 -13.71 5.93
C PHE A 131 -10.80 -14.44 7.27
N GLU A 132 -11.65 -15.45 7.43
CA GLU A 132 -11.60 -16.40 8.54
C GLU A 132 -10.76 -17.60 8.11
N GLY A 133 -9.85 -18.04 8.98
CA GLY A 133 -9.05 -19.25 8.78
C GLY A 133 -9.75 -20.50 9.30
N ASP A 134 -9.25 -21.66 8.89
CA ASP A 134 -9.80 -22.97 9.29
C ASP A 134 -9.64 -23.26 10.79
N ASN A 135 -8.72 -22.57 11.46
CA ASN A 135 -8.52 -22.61 12.91
C ASN A 135 -9.51 -21.75 13.70
N GLY A 136 -10.41 -21.04 13.01
CA GLY A 136 -11.40 -20.13 13.61
C GLY A 136 -10.86 -18.72 13.88
N SER A 137 -9.58 -18.46 13.65
CA SER A 137 -8.98 -17.13 13.78
C SER A 137 -9.37 -16.27 12.57
N THR A 138 -9.51 -14.96 12.78
CA THR A 138 -9.74 -13.98 11.72
C THR A 138 -8.44 -13.30 11.36
N TYR A 139 -8.14 -13.19 10.07
CA TYR A 139 -6.95 -12.53 9.56
C TYR A 139 -7.32 -11.25 8.83
N VAL A 140 -6.56 -10.19 9.09
CA VAL A 140 -6.55 -8.99 8.26
C VAL A 140 -5.14 -8.79 7.72
N GLN A 141 -5.03 -8.57 6.41
CA GLN A 141 -3.78 -8.31 5.73
C GLN A 141 -3.84 -6.92 5.12
N TYR A 142 -2.85 -6.09 5.45
CA TYR A 142 -2.58 -4.82 4.79
C TYR A 142 -1.35 -4.99 3.91
N TRP A 143 -1.48 -4.64 2.64
CA TRP A 143 -0.45 -4.77 1.62
C TRP A 143 -0.06 -3.37 1.13
N ALA A 144 1.22 -3.06 1.26
CA ALA A 144 1.84 -1.84 0.79
C ALA A 144 2.52 -2.11 -0.56
N TYR A 145 2.20 -1.30 -1.58
CA TYR A 145 2.88 -1.35 -2.86
C TYR A 145 3.83 -0.16 -3.01
N TYR A 146 5.07 -0.45 -3.36
CA TYR A 146 6.07 0.56 -3.74
C TYR A 146 6.48 0.37 -5.20
N PRO A 147 6.67 1.45 -5.97
CA PRO A 147 7.15 1.35 -7.35
C PRO A 147 8.56 0.79 -7.52
N GLU A 148 9.37 0.82 -6.46
CA GLU A 148 10.74 0.32 -6.41
C GLU A 148 11.09 -0.18 -5.01
N SER A 149 12.21 -0.88 -4.90
CA SER A 149 12.91 -1.19 -3.66
C SER A 149 14.41 -1.02 -3.90
N ALA A 150 15.15 -0.58 -2.88
CA ALA A 150 16.58 -0.32 -2.94
C ALA A 150 17.25 -0.68 -1.60
N SER A 151 17.36 -1.98 -1.31
CA SER A 151 17.84 -2.50 -0.02
C SER A 151 19.30 -2.19 0.31
N LEU A 152 20.11 -1.82 -0.69
CA LEU A 152 21.52 -1.45 -0.54
C LEU A 152 21.77 0.05 -0.83
N ARG A 153 20.74 0.89 -0.69
CA ARG A 153 20.84 2.34 -0.87
C ARG A 153 21.88 2.91 0.10
N GLY A 154 22.76 3.77 -0.42
CA GLY A 154 23.87 4.33 0.35
C GLY A 154 25.12 3.44 0.47
N ALA A 155 25.15 2.25 -0.14
CA ALA A 155 26.35 1.42 -0.29
C ALA A 155 26.95 1.60 -1.71
N PRO A 156 28.01 2.42 -1.86
CA PRO A 156 28.64 2.64 -3.16
C PRO A 156 29.05 1.30 -3.79
N VAL A 157 28.84 1.14 -5.10
CA VAL A 157 29.11 -0.08 -5.91
C VAL A 157 28.08 -1.21 -5.75
N LEU A 158 27.38 -1.33 -4.61
CA LEU A 158 26.41 -2.40 -4.35
C LEU A 158 24.94 -1.98 -4.46
N GLU A 159 24.65 -0.68 -4.50
CA GLU A 159 23.30 -0.13 -4.61
C GLU A 159 22.45 -0.77 -5.72
N ARG A 160 23.04 -0.97 -6.91
CA ARG A 160 22.36 -1.61 -8.05
C ARG A 160 22.01 -3.08 -7.83
N LYS A 161 22.67 -3.78 -6.90
CA LYS A 161 22.38 -5.19 -6.59
C LYS A 161 21.19 -5.36 -5.66
N GLY A 162 20.84 -4.33 -4.87
CA GLY A 162 19.67 -4.33 -4.00
C GLY A 162 18.46 -3.64 -4.60
N TYR A 163 18.54 -3.23 -5.88
CA TYR A 163 17.49 -2.50 -6.56
C TYR A 163 16.58 -3.45 -7.36
N HIS A 164 15.27 -3.30 -7.19
CA HIS A 164 14.29 -3.86 -8.11
C HIS A 164 13.09 -2.94 -8.30
N ARG A 165 12.40 -3.11 -9.43
CA ARG A 165 11.12 -2.46 -9.70
C ARG A 165 10.01 -3.26 -9.06
N ASN A 166 8.97 -2.55 -8.63
CA ASN A 166 7.86 -3.07 -7.86
C ASN A 166 8.32 -3.63 -6.51
N ASP A 167 7.53 -3.41 -5.48
CA ASP A 167 7.71 -4.04 -4.19
C ASP A 167 6.36 -4.22 -3.52
N TRP A 168 6.20 -5.33 -2.82
CA TRP A 168 4.98 -5.67 -2.11
C TRP A 168 5.33 -6.17 -0.72
N GLU A 169 5.07 -5.30 0.25
CA GLU A 169 5.23 -5.57 1.66
C GLU A 169 3.88 -5.62 2.36
N SER A 170 3.85 -6.14 3.58
CA SER A 170 2.62 -6.37 4.33
C SER A 170 2.76 -6.21 5.82
N MET A 171 1.66 -5.85 6.46
CA MET A 171 1.42 -6.00 7.88
C MET A 171 0.14 -6.81 8.05
N GLN A 172 0.15 -7.75 9.00
CA GLN A 172 -0.95 -8.67 9.24
C GLN A 172 -1.42 -8.58 10.69
N ILE A 173 -2.71 -8.83 10.85
CA ILE A 173 -3.39 -8.97 12.13
C ILE A 173 -4.01 -10.36 12.17
N ARG A 174 -3.83 -11.05 13.29
CA ARG A 174 -4.58 -12.24 13.67
C ARG A 174 -5.46 -11.90 14.87
N VAL A 175 -6.73 -12.25 14.78
CA VAL A 175 -7.69 -12.20 15.89
C VAL A 175 -8.12 -13.62 16.20
N GLU A 176 -7.73 -14.12 17.36
CA GLU A 176 -8.08 -15.45 17.82
C GLU A 176 -9.58 -15.56 18.16
N PRO A 177 -10.14 -16.78 18.24
CA PRO A 177 -11.54 -17.00 18.63
C PRO A 177 -11.92 -16.37 19.98
N ASP A 178 -10.96 -16.23 20.90
CA ASP A 178 -11.14 -15.61 22.21
C ASP A 178 -11.01 -14.07 22.19
N GLY A 179 -10.71 -13.49 21.02
CA GLY A 179 -10.54 -12.05 20.82
C GLY A 179 -9.11 -11.54 21.01
N THR A 180 -8.14 -12.41 21.32
CA THR A 180 -6.72 -12.03 21.40
C THR A 180 -6.24 -11.51 20.04
N VAL A 181 -5.52 -10.39 20.03
CA VAL A 181 -5.04 -9.74 18.80
C VAL A 181 -3.53 -9.79 18.75
N SER A 182 -2.99 -10.30 17.64
CA SER A 182 -1.56 -10.37 17.37
C SER A 182 -1.24 -9.73 16.02
N GLU A 183 -0.03 -9.19 15.89
CA GLU A 183 0.45 -8.47 14.71
C GLU A 183 1.81 -8.97 14.24
N ARG A 184 2.07 -8.85 12.95
CA ARG A 184 3.38 -9.11 12.32
C ARG A 184 3.53 -8.30 11.03
N ALA A 185 4.75 -8.07 10.57
CA ALA A 185 5.01 -7.42 9.28
C ALA A 185 6.04 -8.17 8.45
N SER A 186 5.93 -8.15 7.13
CA SER A 186 6.87 -8.85 6.25
C SER A 186 8.24 -8.20 6.28
N SER A 187 9.26 -9.04 6.21
CA SER A 187 10.67 -8.66 6.13
C SER A 187 11.34 -9.69 5.24
N HIS A 188 11.70 -9.27 4.02
CA HIS A 188 12.30 -10.14 3.03
C HIS A 188 11.45 -11.40 2.79
N ASN A 189 11.94 -12.58 3.17
CA ASN A 189 11.30 -13.88 2.94
C ASN A 189 10.35 -14.32 4.05
N GLY A 190 10.24 -13.55 5.15
CA GLY A 190 9.49 -13.93 6.35
C GLY A 190 8.67 -12.79 6.95
N TYR A 191 8.22 -12.99 8.19
CA TYR A 191 7.47 -12.00 8.98
C TYR A 191 8.15 -11.71 10.31
N ASN A 192 8.09 -10.49 10.83
CA ASN A 192 8.69 -10.09 12.10
C ASN A 192 7.69 -9.32 12.98
N HIS A 193 7.77 -9.54 14.29
CA HIS A 193 7.16 -8.66 15.28
C HIS A 193 8.11 -7.53 15.68
N THR A 194 9.27 -7.87 16.22
CA THR A 194 10.38 -6.95 16.53
C THR A 194 11.51 -7.05 15.51
N ARG A 195 12.28 -5.97 15.35
CA ARG A 195 13.47 -5.93 14.51
C ARG A 195 14.68 -6.47 15.28
N SER A 196 15.19 -7.65 14.93
CA SER A 196 16.41 -8.23 15.53
C SER A 196 17.55 -8.31 14.52
N SER A 197 18.77 -7.95 14.94
CA SER A 197 20.01 -8.13 14.14
C SER A 197 20.40 -9.60 13.97
N ALA A 198 19.80 -10.50 14.75
CA ALA A 198 19.93 -11.95 14.57
C ALA A 198 19.16 -12.47 13.35
N ASN A 199 18.23 -11.68 12.78
CA ASN A 199 17.35 -12.10 11.69
C ASN A 199 18.01 -12.01 10.29
N TRP A 200 19.21 -11.44 10.21
CA TRP A 200 19.90 -11.22 8.94
C TRP A 200 20.19 -12.53 8.17
N GLY A 201 20.33 -13.66 8.87
CA GLY A 201 20.57 -14.98 8.26
C GLY A 201 19.31 -15.60 7.61
N SER A 202 18.15 -15.47 8.26
CA SER A 202 16.85 -15.87 7.68
C SER A 202 16.40 -14.90 6.57
N ASP A 203 16.77 -13.62 6.68
CA ASP A 203 16.53 -12.59 5.67
C ASP A 203 17.24 -12.88 4.33
N MET A 204 18.21 -13.80 4.31
CA MET A 204 18.91 -14.29 3.10
C MET A 204 18.37 -15.62 2.54
N GLY A 205 17.27 -16.18 3.10
CA GLY A 205 16.61 -17.38 2.56
C GLY A 205 17.29 -18.70 2.94
N TRP A 206 17.87 -18.78 4.14
CA TRP A 206 18.45 -20.02 4.68
C TRP A 206 17.52 -20.61 5.75
N ASP A 207 16.59 -21.48 5.33
CA ASP A 207 15.56 -22.12 6.19
C ASP A 207 16.13 -22.75 7.48
N PHE A 208 17.36 -23.26 7.47
CA PHE A 208 17.98 -23.90 8.65
C PHE A 208 18.26 -22.93 9.81
N LEU A 209 18.31 -21.62 9.56
CA LEU A 209 18.53 -20.60 10.59
C LEU A 209 17.22 -20.17 11.26
N THR A 210 16.09 -20.28 10.57
CA THR A 210 14.75 -19.97 11.10
C THR A 210 14.43 -20.88 12.30
N ASP A 211 14.45 -22.20 12.09
CA ASP A 211 14.19 -23.22 13.12
C ASP A 211 15.15 -23.11 14.33
N ALA A 212 16.43 -22.78 14.07
CA ALA A 212 17.45 -22.67 15.10
C ALA A 212 17.29 -21.42 15.98
N THR A 213 16.72 -20.32 15.45
CA THR A 213 16.48 -19.09 16.21
C THR A 213 15.17 -19.15 17.01
N GLU A 214 14.16 -19.83 16.48
CA GLU A 214 12.88 -20.10 17.17
C GLU A 214 13.09 -21.06 18.34
N ALA A 215 13.89 -22.12 18.16
CA ALA A 215 14.22 -23.08 19.23
C ALA A 215 14.99 -22.46 20.41
N VAL A 216 15.59 -21.28 20.23
CA VAL A 216 16.35 -20.55 21.27
C VAL A 216 15.55 -19.36 21.84
N GLY A 217 14.31 -19.13 21.38
CA GLY A 217 13.44 -18.06 21.86
C GLY A 217 13.90 -16.65 21.45
N LEU A 218 14.70 -16.54 20.39
CA LEU A 218 15.21 -15.25 19.87
C LEU A 218 14.26 -14.60 18.84
N ARG A 219 13.17 -15.30 18.49
CA ARG A 219 12.12 -14.90 17.55
C ARG A 219 10.79 -15.49 18.00
N GLU A 220 9.72 -14.72 17.85
CA GLU A 220 8.35 -15.18 18.10
C GLU A 220 7.88 -16.08 16.96
N ASP A 221 7.15 -17.14 17.29
CA ASP A 221 6.65 -18.15 16.35
C ASP A 221 5.82 -17.50 15.21
N GLY A 222 6.18 -17.77 13.97
CA GLY A 222 5.58 -17.14 12.78
C GLY A 222 5.73 -15.61 12.70
N GLY A 223 6.54 -15.00 13.58
CA GLY A 223 6.70 -13.55 13.72
C GLY A 223 5.51 -12.84 14.37
N TRP A 224 4.59 -13.56 15.01
CA TRP A 224 3.41 -13.00 15.68
C TRP A 224 3.71 -12.54 17.11
N GLY A 225 3.35 -11.31 17.42
CA GLY A 225 3.40 -10.80 18.81
C GLY A 225 2.28 -9.82 19.13
N GLU A 226 2.41 -9.12 20.25
CA GLU A 226 1.38 -8.20 20.76
C GLU A 226 1.03 -7.10 19.74
N SER A 227 -0.25 -6.76 19.65
CA SER A 227 -0.72 -5.67 18.79
C SER A 227 -0.21 -4.31 19.29
N THR A 228 0.42 -3.56 18.39
CA THR A 228 0.94 -2.21 18.66
C THR A 228 0.19 -1.13 17.89
N GLY A 229 -0.56 -1.51 16.85
CA GLY A 229 -1.25 -0.59 15.94
C GLY A 229 -0.29 0.22 15.06
N ARG A 230 0.94 -0.28 14.87
CA ARG A 230 2.02 0.40 14.15
C ARG A 230 2.60 -0.51 13.08
N TYR A 231 3.02 0.10 11.99
CA TYR A 231 3.82 -0.56 10.97
C TYR A 231 5.10 0.23 10.75
N LEU A 232 6.22 -0.32 11.23
CA LEU A 232 7.54 0.27 11.17
C LEU A 232 8.25 -0.20 9.90
N ILE A 233 8.57 0.73 9.00
CA ILE A 233 9.04 0.43 7.65
C ILE A 233 10.48 0.90 7.49
N ALA A 234 11.39 -0.01 7.15
CA ALA A 234 12.78 0.35 6.87
C ALA A 234 12.91 1.12 5.54
N GLY A 235 13.66 2.22 5.54
CA GLY A 235 13.98 2.95 4.32
C GLY A 235 14.81 2.11 3.34
N GLY A 236 14.50 2.24 2.05
CA GLY A 236 15.17 1.51 0.98
C GLY A 236 14.59 0.12 0.73
N SER A 237 14.70 -0.80 1.70
CA SER A 237 14.26 -2.20 1.55
C SER A 237 12.78 -2.45 1.80
N HIS A 238 12.08 -1.51 2.43
CA HIS A 238 10.68 -1.63 2.89
C HIS A 238 10.37 -2.75 3.91
N ALA A 239 11.38 -3.55 4.28
CA ALA A 239 11.30 -4.53 5.35
C ALA A 239 10.64 -3.96 6.62
N GLY A 240 9.70 -4.72 7.13
CA GLY A 240 8.74 -4.34 8.15
C GLY A 240 8.94 -5.00 9.50
N ASN A 241 8.48 -4.30 10.53
CA ASN A 241 8.21 -4.87 11.85
C ASN A 241 7.07 -4.06 12.52
N VAL A 242 6.47 -4.56 13.59
CA VAL A 242 5.35 -3.90 14.28
C VAL A 242 5.73 -3.33 15.64
N ASP A 243 6.82 -3.80 16.25
CA ASP A 243 7.33 -3.27 17.52
C ASP A 243 8.80 -2.83 17.44
N GLY A 244 9.12 -1.73 18.11
CA GLY A 244 10.46 -1.17 18.18
C GLY A 244 10.54 0.27 18.69
N GLU A 245 11.76 0.66 19.08
CA GLU A 245 12.06 2.00 19.60
C GLU A 245 11.81 3.09 18.55
N LEU A 246 10.99 4.07 18.90
CA LEU A 246 10.57 5.20 18.06
C LEU A 246 11.42 6.46 18.25
N SER A 247 12.17 6.56 19.36
CA SER A 247 12.99 7.73 19.65
C SER A 247 14.20 7.88 18.71
N GLY A 248 14.86 9.04 18.79
CA GLY A 248 16.13 9.28 18.10
C GLY A 248 16.02 9.60 16.60
N GLY A 249 14.84 10.02 16.11
CA GLY A 249 14.66 10.40 14.70
C GLY A 249 14.76 9.23 13.73
N ARG A 250 14.56 8.00 14.20
CA ARG A 250 14.59 6.78 13.38
C ARG A 250 13.48 6.77 12.32
N TYR A 251 12.34 7.36 12.65
CA TYR A 251 11.17 7.50 11.78
C TYR A 251 10.84 8.99 11.59
N PRO A 252 11.50 9.68 10.64
CA PRO A 252 11.32 11.12 10.43
C PRO A 252 9.94 11.50 9.90
N SER A 253 9.22 10.58 9.26
CA SER A 253 7.85 10.80 8.77
C SER A 253 6.90 9.66 9.12
N TYR A 254 5.60 9.95 9.14
CA TYR A 254 4.56 8.98 9.46
C TYR A 254 3.22 9.30 8.78
N THR A 255 2.39 8.28 8.55
CA THR A 255 0.99 8.43 8.12
C THR A 255 0.04 7.94 9.22
N PRO A 256 -0.80 8.81 9.80
CA PRO A 256 -1.86 8.40 10.72
C PRO A 256 -2.84 7.43 10.06
N ALA A 257 -3.27 6.41 10.80
CA ALA A 257 -4.22 5.40 10.31
C ALA A 257 -5.45 6.00 9.61
N GLY A 258 -6.02 7.09 10.15
CA GLY A 258 -7.20 7.75 9.62
C GLY A 258 -7.01 8.45 8.26
N GLN A 259 -5.77 8.65 7.80
CA GLN A 259 -5.47 9.25 6.50
C GLN A 259 -5.20 8.21 5.40
N ILE A 260 -5.10 6.94 5.76
CA ILE A 260 -4.75 5.87 4.83
C ILE A 260 -5.96 5.50 3.99
N ARG A 261 -5.77 5.50 2.66
CA ARG A 261 -6.77 4.96 1.74
C ARG A 261 -6.72 3.43 1.76
N LEU A 262 -7.84 2.80 2.10
CA LEU A 262 -7.97 1.34 2.11
C LEU A 262 -8.67 0.83 0.84
N VAL A 263 -8.05 -0.14 0.16
CA VAL A 263 -8.57 -0.72 -1.07
C VAL A 263 -8.67 -2.25 -0.94
N PRO A 264 -9.86 -2.86 -0.99
CA PRO A 264 -9.98 -4.33 -0.99
C PRO A 264 -9.27 -4.93 -2.20
N LEU A 265 -8.21 -5.71 -1.99
CA LEU A 265 -7.33 -6.14 -3.07
C LEU A 265 -8.03 -7.13 -4.01
N GLU A 266 -8.98 -7.91 -3.50
CA GLU A 266 -9.85 -8.81 -4.27
C GLU A 266 -10.62 -8.08 -5.38
N THR A 267 -10.92 -6.79 -5.17
CA THR A 267 -11.68 -6.00 -6.16
C THR A 267 -10.83 -5.52 -7.33
N VAL A 268 -9.50 -5.62 -7.22
CA VAL A 268 -8.56 -5.06 -8.21
C VAL A 268 -7.58 -6.09 -8.77
N LYS A 269 -7.34 -7.21 -8.08
CA LYS A 269 -6.33 -8.22 -8.47
C LYS A 269 -6.53 -8.82 -9.87
N ASP A 270 -7.75 -8.81 -10.39
CA ASP A 270 -8.09 -9.33 -11.73
C ASP A 270 -8.29 -8.22 -12.78
N GLY A 271 -8.03 -6.95 -12.43
CA GLY A 271 -8.17 -5.83 -13.34
C GLY A 271 -7.07 -5.76 -14.41
N PRO A 272 -7.27 -4.93 -15.47
CA PRO A 272 -6.30 -4.76 -16.56
C PRO A 272 -4.97 -4.10 -16.11
N LEU A 273 -4.97 -3.44 -14.95
CA LEU A 273 -3.75 -2.90 -14.35
C LEU A 273 -3.06 -3.91 -13.43
N SER A 274 -3.65 -5.08 -13.22
CA SER A 274 -3.07 -6.25 -12.58
C SER A 274 -2.60 -7.29 -13.61
N ARG A 275 -3.06 -7.16 -14.87
CA ARG A 275 -2.65 -7.96 -16.04
C ARG A 275 -2.59 -7.05 -17.28
N PRO A 276 -1.42 -6.71 -17.86
CA PRO A 276 -0.16 -7.43 -17.85
C PRO A 276 0.88 -6.76 -16.95
N ALA A 277 0.48 -6.22 -15.80
CA ALA A 277 1.43 -5.61 -14.88
C ALA A 277 2.53 -6.60 -14.53
N ASP A 278 3.68 -6.38 -15.15
CA ASP A 278 4.87 -7.15 -14.93
C ASP A 278 5.43 -6.72 -13.58
N PHE A 279 4.97 -7.42 -12.54
CA PHE A 279 5.50 -7.26 -11.19
C PHE A 279 6.85 -7.98 -11.04
N ASP A 280 7.31 -8.73 -12.05
CA ASP A 280 8.59 -9.43 -12.08
C ASP A 280 9.76 -8.51 -11.68
N PRO A 281 10.66 -8.93 -10.78
CA PRO A 281 10.77 -10.27 -10.15
C PRO A 281 9.85 -10.53 -8.94
N ILE A 282 8.97 -9.60 -8.58
CA ILE A 282 8.19 -9.65 -7.34
C ILE A 282 6.85 -10.36 -7.51
N THR A 283 6.60 -11.35 -6.64
CA THR A 283 5.32 -12.04 -6.55
C THR A 283 4.25 -11.08 -5.99
N PRO A 284 3.17 -10.77 -6.73
CA PRO A 284 2.06 -9.98 -6.20
C PRO A 284 1.31 -10.74 -5.09
N PRO A 285 0.62 -10.04 -4.16
CA PRO A 285 0.05 -10.66 -2.97
C PRO A 285 -0.82 -11.89 -3.24
N TRP A 286 -1.71 -11.83 -4.22
CA TRP A 286 -2.65 -12.90 -4.56
C TRP A 286 -2.02 -14.17 -5.15
N LYS A 287 -0.69 -14.21 -5.30
CA LYS A 287 0.06 -15.41 -5.67
C LYS A 287 0.89 -15.99 -4.51
N LYS A 288 1.07 -15.24 -3.42
CA LYS A 288 1.82 -15.67 -2.23
C LYS A 288 1.00 -16.68 -1.44
N LYS A 289 1.63 -17.68 -0.81
CA LYS A 289 0.90 -18.68 0.02
C LYS A 289 0.08 -18.01 1.13
N VAL A 290 0.66 -16.99 1.76
CA VAL A 290 0.05 -16.25 2.87
C VAL A 290 -1.26 -15.56 2.50
N TRP A 291 -1.53 -15.33 1.23
CA TRP A 291 -2.82 -14.81 0.78
C TRP A 291 -3.99 -15.74 1.13
N ALA A 292 -3.79 -17.05 1.05
CA ALA A 292 -4.82 -18.05 1.33
C ALA A 292 -4.72 -18.60 2.75
N ASP A 293 -3.51 -18.62 3.31
CA ASP A 293 -3.19 -19.21 4.61
C ASP A 293 -2.58 -18.15 5.52
N GLY A 294 -3.37 -17.64 6.46
CA GLY A 294 -2.95 -16.55 7.36
C GLY A 294 -1.75 -16.91 8.25
N GLU A 295 -1.47 -18.20 8.45
CA GLU A 295 -0.32 -18.66 9.24
C GLU A 295 0.94 -18.86 8.42
N ALA A 296 0.85 -18.89 7.08
CA ALA A 296 2.04 -19.09 6.26
C ALA A 296 3.07 -17.98 6.50
N GLU A 297 4.34 -18.40 6.62
CA GLU A 297 5.44 -17.49 6.96
C GLU A 297 6.19 -16.99 5.72
N GLY A 298 6.11 -17.71 4.61
CA GLY A 298 6.75 -17.33 3.36
C GLY A 298 6.06 -16.16 2.68
N THR A 299 6.86 -15.19 2.24
CA THR A 299 6.41 -14.01 1.47
C THR A 299 6.59 -14.17 -0.06
N GLY A 300 7.01 -15.36 -0.52
CA GLY A 300 7.31 -15.71 -1.92
C GLY A 300 6.20 -16.46 -2.64
#